data_AF-A0A855SFI8-F1
#
_entry.id   AF-A0A855SFI8-F1
#
_cell.length_a   1.000
_cell.length_b   1.000
_cell.length_c   1.000
_cell.angle_alpha   90.00
_cell.angle_beta   90.00
_cell.angle_gamma   90.00
#
_symmetry.space_group_name_H-M   'P 1'
#
loop_
_entity.id
_entity.type
_entity.pdbx_description
1 polymer ?
#
loop_
_entity_poly.entity_id
_entity_poly.type
_entity_poly.pdbx_seq_one_letter_code
_entity_poly.pdbx_strand_id
1 'polypeptide(L)'
;MKYKAILLALAVIGMIYSAVSGLKGSSTNIKSLDSFGTNTPYSISVTDAKNFGIPNSGVFGEFSSCFKKIRSKSARKIKEDDGGESGLLRVNSGVYKIYLSVYSNEAYSIRLIKLDKEGEILWQTTSYSINCDLNLFN
;
A
#
# COMPACT_ATOMS: atom_id res chain seq x y z
N MET A 1 -37.90 23.51 4.51
CA MET A 1 -37.02 23.19 3.35
C MET A 1 -35.57 23.66 3.51
N LYS A 2 -35.30 24.86 4.06
CA LYS A 2 -33.91 25.41 4.17
C LYS A 2 -32.93 24.55 5.00
N TYR A 3 -33.40 23.88 6.05
CA TYR A 3 -32.55 23.09 6.96
C TYR A 3 -31.92 21.84 6.30
N LYS A 4 -32.65 21.19 5.38
CA LYS A 4 -32.14 20.00 4.65
C LYS A 4 -31.02 20.38 3.68
N ALA A 5 -31.12 21.53 3.01
CA ALA A 5 -30.08 22.02 2.11
C ALA A 5 -28.78 22.37 2.85
N ILE A 6 -28.88 22.95 4.05
CA ILE A 6 -27.72 23.28 4.89
C ILE A 6 -27.00 22.01 5.38
N LEU A 7 -27.76 21.00 5.85
CA LEU A 7 -27.19 19.72 6.26
C LEU A 7 -26.47 19.00 5.11
N LEU A 8 -27.05 19.04 3.91
CA LEU A 8 -26.46 18.42 2.72
C LEU A 8 -25.17 19.15 2.29
N ALA A 9 -25.15 20.48 2.34
CA ALA A 9 -23.95 21.27 2.08
C ALA A 9 -22.83 20.97 3.08
N LEU A 10 -23.13 20.89 4.38
CA LEU A 10 -22.15 20.55 5.41
C LEU A 10 -21.60 19.12 5.25
N ALA A 11 -22.44 18.16 4.88
CA ALA A 11 -22.01 16.79 4.59
C ALA A 11 -21.06 16.73 3.37
N VAL A 12 -21.37 17.49 2.31
CA VAL A 12 -20.51 17.58 1.12
C VAL A 12 -19.17 18.26 1.45
N ILE A 13 -19.18 19.36 2.20
CA ILE A 13 -17.95 20.03 2.65
C ILE A 13 -17.11 19.08 3.51
N GLY A 14 -17.74 18.33 4.42
CA GLY A 14 -17.06 17.31 5.22
C GLY A 14 -16.41 16.23 4.36
N MET A 15 -17.13 15.70 3.36
CA MET A 15 -16.58 14.71 2.42
C MET A 15 -15.39 15.24 1.61
N ILE A 16 -15.49 16.49 1.10
CA ILE A 16 -14.41 17.13 0.35
C ILE A 16 -13.18 17.36 1.26
N TYR A 17 -13.40 17.84 2.48
CA TYR A 17 -12.32 18.05 3.44
C TYR A 17 -11.57 16.75 3.71
N SER A 18 -12.29 15.66 4.02
CA SER A 18 -11.73 14.32 4.24
C SER A 18 -10.90 13.82 3.05
N ALA A 19 -11.38 14.04 1.82
CA ALA A 19 -10.65 13.67 0.60
C ALA A 19 -9.34 14.47 0.43
N VAL A 20 -9.37 15.78 0.70
CA VAL A 20 -8.20 16.66 0.57
C VAL A 20 -7.18 16.42 1.69
N SER A 21 -7.61 16.20 2.92
CA SER A 21 -6.71 15.88 4.03
C SER A 21 -6.00 14.53 3.83
N GLY A 22 -6.68 13.55 3.23
CA GLY A 22 -6.06 12.26 2.88
C GLY A 22 -4.90 12.40 1.88
N LEU A 23 -4.98 13.34 0.94
CA LEU A 23 -3.92 13.62 -0.02
C LEU A 23 -2.72 14.36 0.60
N LYS A 24 -2.98 15.34 1.49
CA LYS A 24 -1.93 16.15 2.12
C LYS A 24 -1.04 15.36 3.09
N GLY A 25 -1.52 14.26 3.65
CA GLY A 25 -0.75 13.41 4.57
C GLY A 25 0.09 12.32 3.89
N SER A 26 -0.11 12.06 2.59
CA SER A 26 0.44 10.86 1.94
C SER A 26 1.97 10.77 2.00
N SER A 27 2.69 11.88 1.74
CA SER A 27 4.15 11.91 1.77
C SER A 27 4.74 11.75 3.17
N THR A 28 4.02 12.18 4.19
CA THR A 28 4.39 11.95 5.59
C THR A 28 4.10 10.51 5.98
N ASN A 29 2.92 10.01 5.61
CA ASN A 29 2.44 8.68 6.00
C ASN A 29 3.23 7.55 5.35
N ILE A 30 3.70 7.72 4.11
CA ILE A 30 4.50 6.69 3.41
C ILE A 30 5.85 6.43 4.12
N LYS A 31 6.38 7.40 4.87
CA LYS A 31 7.57 7.21 5.72
C LYS A 31 7.35 6.23 6.86
N SER A 32 6.10 5.85 7.16
CA SER A 32 5.84 4.74 8.09
C SER A 32 6.49 3.44 7.63
N LEU A 33 6.80 3.29 6.33
CA LEU A 33 7.53 2.13 5.83
C LEU A 33 8.99 2.07 6.32
N ASP A 34 9.56 3.16 6.84
CA ASP A 34 10.91 3.17 7.41
C ASP A 34 11.01 2.33 8.69
N SER A 35 9.88 2.05 9.36
CA SER A 35 9.83 1.17 10.52
C SER A 35 9.77 -0.32 10.17
N PHE A 36 9.60 -0.65 8.88
CA PHE A 36 9.54 -2.02 8.40
C PHE A 36 10.97 -2.51 8.19
N GLY A 37 11.42 -3.37 9.10
CA GLY A 37 12.74 -3.98 9.06
C GLY A 37 12.70 -5.41 8.55
N THR A 38 13.86 -6.04 8.55
CA THR A 38 14.04 -7.44 8.13
C THR A 38 13.21 -8.42 8.96
N ASN A 39 12.95 -8.10 10.23
CA ASN A 39 12.18 -8.93 11.17
C ASN A 39 10.70 -8.55 11.26
N THR A 40 10.24 -7.59 10.47
CA THR A 40 8.84 -7.16 10.52
C THR A 40 7.96 -8.25 9.93
N PRO A 41 7.00 -8.80 10.71
CA PRO A 41 6.19 -9.91 10.25
C PRO A 41 5.16 -9.46 9.21
N TYR A 42 4.78 -10.39 8.33
CA TYR A 42 3.74 -10.17 7.35
C TYR A 42 2.83 -11.39 7.19
N SER A 43 1.65 -11.17 6.62
CA SER A 43 0.77 -12.24 6.13
C SER A 43 0.08 -11.86 4.82
N ILE A 44 -0.16 -12.84 3.98
CA ILE A 44 -0.73 -12.76 2.63
C ILE A 44 -1.81 -13.83 2.53
N SER A 45 -2.85 -13.58 1.73
CA SER A 45 -3.87 -14.60 1.49
C SER A 45 -3.26 -15.83 0.80
N VAL A 46 -3.79 -17.03 1.07
CA VAL A 46 -3.29 -18.26 0.43
C VAL A 46 -3.36 -18.15 -1.10
N THR A 47 -4.41 -17.51 -1.62
CA THR A 47 -4.59 -17.27 -3.06
C THR A 47 -3.51 -16.35 -3.61
N ASP A 48 -3.27 -15.19 -3.00
CA ASP A 48 -2.25 -14.24 -3.49
C ASP A 48 -0.84 -14.86 -3.36
N ALA A 49 -0.56 -15.55 -2.25
CA ALA A 49 0.72 -16.24 -2.03
C ALA A 49 1.00 -17.28 -3.12
N LYS A 50 0.01 -18.10 -3.48
CA LYS A 50 0.09 -19.07 -4.57
C LYS A 50 0.27 -18.40 -5.93
N ASN A 51 -0.49 -17.33 -6.21
CA ASN A 51 -0.44 -16.64 -7.50
C ASN A 51 0.93 -16.00 -7.76
N PHE A 52 1.58 -15.46 -6.72
CA PHE A 52 2.87 -14.79 -6.84
C PHE A 52 4.06 -15.65 -6.43
N GLY A 53 3.86 -16.92 -6.07
CA GLY A 53 4.95 -17.83 -5.71
C GLY A 53 5.74 -17.44 -4.45
N ILE A 54 5.09 -16.79 -3.48
CA ILE A 54 5.72 -16.29 -2.24
C ILE A 54 5.12 -16.95 -0.99
N PRO A 55 5.83 -17.02 0.14
CA PRO A 55 5.27 -17.54 1.38
C PRO A 55 4.07 -16.72 1.85
N ASN A 56 3.02 -17.39 2.33
CA ASN A 56 1.80 -16.72 2.80
C ASN A 56 1.95 -16.00 4.15
N SER A 57 3.05 -16.24 4.87
CA SER A 57 3.41 -15.53 6.10
C SER A 57 4.90 -15.67 6.35
N GLY A 58 5.49 -14.67 7.00
CA GLY A 58 6.92 -14.65 7.27
C GLY A 58 7.35 -13.29 7.81
N VAL A 59 8.56 -12.88 7.49
CA VAL A 59 9.12 -11.55 7.75
C VAL A 59 9.59 -10.89 6.46
N PHE A 60 9.61 -9.56 6.40
CA PHE A 60 9.99 -8.87 5.16
C PHE A 60 11.42 -9.15 4.70
N GLY A 61 12.35 -9.56 5.59
CA GLY A 61 13.71 -9.88 5.20
C GLY A 61 14.37 -8.76 4.38
N GLU A 62 15.05 -9.14 3.30
CA GLU A 62 15.72 -8.19 2.40
C GLU A 62 14.74 -7.31 1.60
N PHE A 63 13.48 -7.71 1.47
CA PHE A 63 12.44 -6.88 0.85
C PHE A 63 12.28 -5.53 1.57
N SER A 64 12.51 -5.50 2.89
CA SER A 64 12.42 -4.29 3.71
C SER A 64 13.35 -3.16 3.23
N SER A 65 14.51 -3.51 2.65
CA SER A 65 15.45 -2.53 2.09
C SER A 65 14.85 -1.73 0.92
N CYS A 66 13.88 -2.31 0.21
CA CYS A 66 13.23 -1.68 -0.92
C CYS A 66 12.28 -0.54 -0.51
N PHE A 67 11.69 -0.62 0.69
CA PHE A 67 10.84 0.44 1.22
C PHE A 67 11.57 1.79 1.37
N LYS A 68 12.91 1.76 1.52
CA LYS A 68 13.73 2.98 1.60
C LYS A 68 13.97 3.64 0.24
N LYS A 69 13.61 2.96 -0.86
CA LYS A 69 13.85 3.41 -2.25
C LYS A 69 12.58 3.93 -2.94
N ILE A 70 11.56 4.28 -2.16
CA ILE A 70 10.28 4.78 -2.68
C ILE A 70 10.47 6.08 -3.46
N ARG A 71 9.78 6.19 -4.60
CA ARG A 71 9.81 7.35 -5.50
C ARG A 71 8.40 7.85 -5.79
N SER A 72 8.29 9.07 -6.30
CA SER A 72 7.01 9.60 -6.79
C SER A 72 6.41 8.70 -7.87
N LYS A 73 5.08 8.74 -8.01
CA LYS A 73 4.33 7.94 -9.01
C LYS A 73 4.81 8.15 -10.46
N SER A 74 5.34 9.33 -10.78
CA SER A 74 5.88 9.65 -12.12
C SER A 74 7.17 8.92 -12.47
N ALA A 75 7.86 8.31 -11.51
CA ALA A 75 9.10 7.57 -11.72
C ALA A 75 8.90 6.07 -12.03
N ARG A 76 7.65 5.64 -12.28
CA ARG A 76 7.32 4.23 -12.54
C ARG A 76 8.04 3.74 -13.79
N LYS A 77 8.77 2.64 -13.64
CA LYS A 77 9.36 1.89 -14.74
C LYS A 77 8.81 0.47 -14.67
N ILE A 78 8.01 0.08 -15.66
CA ILE A 78 7.68 -1.32 -15.90
C ILE A 78 8.70 -1.81 -16.91
N LYS A 79 9.35 -2.93 -16.65
CA LYS A 79 10.09 -3.63 -17.69
C LYS A 79 9.07 -4.42 -18.50
N GLU A 80 8.74 -3.92 -19.68
CA GLU A 80 7.92 -4.66 -20.64
C GLU A 80 8.82 -5.70 -21.31
N ASP A 81 8.94 -6.90 -20.73
CA ASP A 81 9.38 -8.07 -21.53
C ASP A 81 9.23 -9.46 -20.89
N ASP A 82 8.63 -9.59 -19.70
CA ASP A 82 8.50 -10.90 -19.06
C ASP A 82 7.02 -11.26 -18.96
N GLY A 83 6.59 -12.33 -19.64
CA GLY A 83 5.22 -12.88 -19.60
C GLY A 83 4.79 -13.46 -18.25
N GLY A 84 5.25 -12.88 -17.15
CA GLY A 84 4.95 -13.28 -15.78
C GLY A 84 3.64 -12.72 -15.25
N GLU A 85 3.26 -13.20 -14.06
CA GLU A 85 2.01 -12.86 -13.42
C GLU A 85 1.88 -11.36 -13.13
N SER A 86 0.69 -10.82 -13.35
CA SER A 86 0.43 -9.40 -13.09
C SER A 86 -0.81 -9.26 -12.22
N GLY A 87 -0.75 -8.36 -11.24
CA GLY A 87 -1.88 -8.19 -10.34
C GLY A 87 -1.62 -7.33 -9.12
N LEU A 88 -2.54 -7.44 -8.17
CA LEU A 88 -2.52 -6.71 -6.92
C LEU A 88 -2.26 -7.69 -5.77
N LEU A 89 -1.05 -7.62 -5.21
CA LEU A 89 -0.67 -8.37 -4.03
C LEU A 89 -1.06 -7.57 -2.77
N ARG A 90 -1.76 -8.23 -1.84
CA ARG A 90 -2.22 -7.64 -0.57
C ARG A 90 -1.43 -8.27 0.58
N VAL A 91 -0.68 -7.44 1.29
CA VAL A 91 0.15 -7.85 2.42
C VAL A 91 -0.37 -7.17 3.68
N ASN A 92 -0.60 -7.93 4.74
CA ASN A 92 -0.94 -7.40 6.06
C ASN A 92 0.30 -7.43 6.95
N SER A 93 0.51 -6.38 7.75
CA SER A 93 1.59 -6.33 8.73
C SER A 93 1.15 -5.50 9.93
N GLY A 94 0.77 -6.18 11.02
CA GLY A 94 0.17 -5.54 12.19
C GLY A 94 -1.06 -4.70 11.81
N VAL A 95 -1.03 -3.41 12.12
CA VAL A 95 -2.10 -2.43 11.81
C VAL A 95 -2.05 -1.90 10.38
N TYR A 96 -1.20 -2.45 9.51
CA TYR A 96 -1.02 -1.97 8.15
C TYR A 96 -1.51 -2.96 7.10
N LYS A 97 -2.14 -2.43 6.06
CA LYS A 97 -2.37 -3.12 4.78
C LYS A 97 -1.50 -2.47 3.71
N ILE A 98 -0.71 -3.28 3.04
CA ILE A 98 0.18 -2.89 1.95
C ILE A 98 -0.36 -3.49 0.66
N TYR A 99 -0.55 -2.64 -0.33
CA TYR A 99 -1.01 -3.02 -1.65
C TYR A 99 0.15 -2.84 -2.62
N LEU A 100 0.60 -3.94 -3.22
CA LEU A 100 1.68 -3.97 -4.18
C LEU A 100 1.10 -4.28 -5.55
N SER A 101 1.34 -3.41 -6.52
CA SER A 101 1.08 -3.74 -7.91
C SER A 101 2.30 -4.46 -8.47
N VAL A 102 2.07 -5.68 -8.94
CA VAL A 102 3.10 -6.64 -9.32
C VAL A 102 3.02 -6.87 -10.83
N TYR A 103 4.18 -7.01 -11.44
CA TYR A 103 4.35 -7.52 -12.80
C TYR A 103 5.54 -8.48 -12.81
N SER A 104 5.32 -9.70 -13.30
CA SER A 104 6.26 -10.81 -13.14
C SER A 104 6.59 -11.00 -11.66
N ASN A 105 7.86 -10.88 -11.28
CA ASN A 105 8.29 -11.00 -9.89
C ASN A 105 8.66 -9.67 -9.24
N GLU A 106 8.27 -8.53 -9.83
CA GLU A 106 8.62 -7.21 -9.34
C GLU A 106 7.38 -6.42 -8.92
N ALA A 107 7.37 -5.93 -7.69
CA ALA A 107 6.44 -4.90 -7.26
C ALA A 107 6.92 -3.54 -7.77
N TYR A 108 6.13 -2.91 -8.65
CA TYR A 108 6.46 -1.62 -9.28
C TYR A 108 5.72 -0.43 -8.64
N SER A 109 4.69 -0.69 -7.84
CA SER A 109 3.91 0.34 -7.15
C SER A 109 3.46 -0.14 -5.78
N ILE A 110 3.43 0.77 -4.81
CA ILE A 110 3.02 0.52 -3.44
C ILE A 110 1.98 1.54 -2.99
N ARG A 111 1.03 1.06 -2.18
CA ARG A 111 0.09 1.88 -1.41
C ARG A 111 -0.03 1.34 0.00
N LEU A 112 0.02 2.22 0.99
CA LEU A 112 -0.06 1.86 2.40
C LEU A 112 -1.36 2.36 3.02
N ILE A 113 -2.02 1.52 3.81
CA ILE A 113 -3.19 1.85 4.61
C ILE A 113 -2.87 1.52 6.06
N LYS A 114 -3.16 2.44 6.98
CA LYS A 114 -3.10 2.20 8.42
C LYS A 114 -4.51 2.07 8.97
N LEU A 115 -4.71 1.05 9.79
CA LEU A 115 -5.96 0.75 10.47
C LEU A 115 -5.86 1.08 11.96
N ASP A 116 -7.00 1.27 12.62
CA ASP A 116 -7.11 1.24 14.08
C ASP A 116 -7.28 -0.19 14.61
N LYS A 117 -7.67 -0.33 15.88
CA LYS A 117 -7.81 -1.65 16.53
C LYS A 117 -9.09 -2.36 16.10
N GLU A 118 -10.08 -1.58 15.68
CA GLU A 118 -11.38 -2.00 15.21
C GLU A 118 -11.34 -2.40 13.72
N GLY A 119 -10.25 -2.06 13.02
CA GLY A 119 -10.01 -2.39 11.62
C GLY A 119 -10.44 -1.29 10.66
N GLU A 120 -10.81 -0.11 11.17
CA GLU A 120 -11.21 1.05 10.39
C GLU A 120 -10.00 1.81 9.86
N ILE A 121 -10.16 2.48 8.71
CA ILE A 121 -9.07 3.19 8.05
C ILE A 121 -8.79 4.50 8.78
N LEU A 122 -7.62 4.61 9.41
CA LEU A 122 -7.12 5.88 9.96
C LEU A 122 -6.59 6.78 8.85
N TRP A 123 -5.82 6.22 7.94
CA TRP A 123 -5.33 6.91 6.75
C TRP A 123 -4.87 5.94 5.68
N GLN A 124 -4.75 6.45 4.46
CA GLN A 124 -4.19 5.73 3.32
C GLN A 124 -3.30 6.67 2.51
N THR A 125 -2.27 6.11 1.88
CA THR A 125 -1.41 6.86 0.97
C THR A 125 -1.97 6.85 -0.45
N THR A 126 -1.48 7.75 -1.30
CA THR A 126 -1.50 7.55 -2.75
C THR A 126 -0.55 6.42 -3.14
N SER A 127 -0.59 6.01 -4.41
CA SER A 127 0.39 5.09 -4.96
C SER A 127 1.75 5.77 -5.12
N TYR A 128 2.82 5.07 -4.75
CA TYR A 128 4.20 5.45 -5.00
C TYR A 128 4.89 4.41 -5.88
N SER A 129 5.93 4.83 -6.60
CA SER A 129 6.72 3.90 -7.43
C SER A 129 7.77 3.22 -6.57
N ILE A 130 7.94 1.92 -6.80
CA ILE A 130 8.99 1.07 -6.22
C ILE A 130 9.50 0.13 -7.33
N ASN A 131 10.57 -0.60 -7.07
CA ASN A 131 11.04 -1.71 -7.92
C ASN A 131 11.60 -2.76 -6.95
N CYS A 132 10.71 -3.57 -6.39
CA CYS A 132 11.06 -4.56 -5.37
C CYS A 132 10.88 -5.97 -5.90
N ASP A 133 11.92 -6.78 -5.80
CA ASP A 133 11.86 -8.20 -6.13
C ASP A 133 11.09 -8.96 -5.04
N LEU A 134 10.02 -9.67 -5.42
CA LEU A 134 9.19 -10.45 -4.51
C LEU A 134 9.92 -11.68 -3.95
N ASN A 135 11.00 -12.16 -4.59
CA ASN A 135 11.82 -13.26 -4.05
C ASN A 135 12.54 -12.90 -2.74
N LEU A 136 12.53 -11.63 -2.35
CA LEU A 136 13.18 -11.14 -1.13
C LEU A 136 12.27 -11.23 0.11
N PHE A 137 11.02 -11.68 -0.05
CA PHE A 137 10.17 -12.11 1.07
C PHE A 137 10.72 -13.41 1.68
N ASN A 138 10.62 -13.56 3.01
CA ASN A 138 11.13 -14.71 3.75
C ASN A 138 10.10 -15.28 4.71
#